data_AF-A0A4U0YFR7-F1
#
_entry.id   AF-A0A4U0YFR7-F1
#
_cell.length_a   1.000
_cell.length_b   1.000
_cell.length_c   1.000
_cell.angle_alpha   90.00
_cell.angle_beta   90.00
_cell.angle_gamma   90.00
#
_symmetry.space_group_name_H-M   'P 1'
#
loop_
_entity.id
_entity.type
_entity.pdbx_description
1 polymer ?
#
loop_
_entity_poly.entity_id
_entity_poly.type
_entity_poly.pdbx_seq_one_letter_code
_entity_poly.pdbx_strand_id
1 'polypeptide(L)'
;MTLPPLWLAAAALVLGLIVLLVTLSLHRGVKRAQLTRERWFQTQLERLEREHRGLESALAGFGRHIDQIDERVETLGERITQLNARIDAVAADDDQPGFGHALRLASQGRVSVDELIEDFGLSESEARLLMQVNRPEEDRRFSP
;
A
#
# COMPACT_ATOMS: atom_id res chain seq x y z
N MET A 1 63.93 -27.47 73.21
CA MET A 1 62.96 -28.13 72.32
C MET A 1 61.57 -27.60 72.67
N THR A 2 61.14 -26.52 72.02
CA THR A 2 59.81 -25.93 72.24
C THR A 2 58.81 -26.69 71.37
N LEU A 3 57.97 -27.51 71.99
CA LEU A 3 56.83 -28.14 71.32
C LEU A 3 55.94 -27.01 70.77
N PRO A 4 55.68 -26.94 69.45
CA PRO A 4 54.76 -25.96 68.91
C PRO A 4 53.38 -26.22 69.53
N PRO A 5 52.65 -25.16 69.92
CA PRO A 5 51.36 -25.33 70.55
C PRO A 5 50.39 -25.95 69.54
N LEU A 6 50.08 -27.24 69.74
CA LEU A 6 49.25 -28.07 68.84
C LEU A 6 47.88 -27.44 68.54
N TRP A 7 47.40 -26.54 69.41
CA TRP A 7 46.16 -25.80 69.20
C TRP A 7 46.23 -24.81 68.03
N LEU A 8 47.39 -24.21 67.74
CA LEU A 8 47.56 -23.33 66.57
C LEU A 8 47.47 -24.13 65.27
N ALA A 9 48.07 -25.31 65.24
CA ALA A 9 47.99 -26.20 64.08
C ALA A 9 46.55 -26.69 63.86
N ALA A 10 45.84 -27.04 64.94
CA ALA A 10 44.43 -27.42 64.87
C ALA A 10 43.55 -26.26 64.37
N ALA A 11 43.76 -25.04 64.88
CA ALA A 11 43.02 -23.85 64.45
C ALA A 11 43.26 -23.53 62.96
N ALA A 12 44.52 -23.61 62.50
CA ALA A 12 44.86 -23.38 61.10
C ALA A 12 44.21 -24.43 60.17
N LEU A 13 44.16 -25.69 60.59
CA LEU A 13 43.52 -26.77 59.82
C LEU A 13 42.01 -26.55 59.71
N VAL A 14 41.35 -26.18 60.80
CA VAL A 14 39.91 -25.85 60.79
C VAL A 14 39.62 -24.66 59.87
N LEU A 15 40.43 -23.60 59.95
CA LEU A 15 40.28 -22.43 59.08
C LEU A 15 40.47 -22.79 57.60
N GLY A 16 41.47 -23.61 57.28
CA GLY A 16 41.69 -24.13 55.92
C GLY A 16 40.50 -24.96 55.42
N LEU A 17 39.91 -25.78 56.28
CA LEU A 17 38.76 -26.63 55.94
C LEU A 17 37.50 -25.79 55.71
N ILE A 18 37.30 -24.73 56.49
CA ILE A 18 36.21 -23.75 56.28
C ILE A 18 36.38 -23.03 54.94
N VAL A 19 37.59 -22.53 54.63
CA VAL A 19 37.87 -21.85 53.36
C VAL A 19 37.65 -22.80 52.18
N LEU A 20 38.11 -24.05 52.29
CA LEU A 20 37.86 -25.08 51.28
C LEU A 20 36.36 -25.34 51.08
N LEU A 21 35.60 -25.43 52.16
CA LEU A 21 34.17 -25.70 52.09
C LEU A 21 33.40 -24.53 51.46
N VAL A 22 33.76 -23.29 51.81
CA VAL A 22 33.18 -22.07 51.24
C VAL A 22 33.49 -21.96 49.74
N THR A 23 34.75 -22.16 49.33
CA THR A 23 35.13 -22.12 47.91
C THR A 23 34.44 -23.21 47.09
N LEU A 24 34.31 -24.43 47.63
CA LEU A 24 33.59 -25.52 46.96
C LEU A 24 32.10 -25.22 46.82
N SER A 25 31.48 -24.63 47.84
CA SER A 25 30.09 -24.17 47.85
C SER A 25 29.84 -23.12 46.77
N LEU A 26 30.66 -22.07 46.72
CA LEU A 26 30.61 -21.02 45.71
C LEU A 26 30.79 -21.58 44.30
N HIS A 27 31.78 -22.47 44.11
CA HIS A 27 32.06 -23.05 42.80
C HIS A 27 30.90 -23.92 42.28
N ARG A 28 30.25 -24.68 43.17
CA ARG A 28 29.04 -25.44 42.84
C ARG A 28 27.85 -24.52 42.52
N GLY A 29 27.68 -23.43 43.24
CA GLY A 29 26.64 -22.43 42.99
C GLY A 29 26.81 -21.75 41.62
N VAL A 30 28.02 -21.31 41.30
CA VAL A 30 28.34 -20.66 40.03
C VAL A 30 28.13 -21.61 38.85
N LYS A 31 28.56 -22.88 38.95
CA LYS A 31 28.32 -23.87 37.89
C LYS A 31 26.82 -24.09 37.61
N ARG A 32 26.00 -24.13 38.67
CA ARG A 32 24.53 -24.22 38.51
C ARG A 32 23.95 -22.97 37.86
N ALA A 33 24.45 -21.78 38.22
CA ALA A 33 24.04 -20.51 37.65
C ALA A 33 24.49 -20.34 36.18
N GLN A 34 25.62 -20.93 35.79
CA GLN A 34 26.10 -20.92 34.40
C GLN A 34 25.17 -21.73 33.49
N LEU A 35 24.77 -22.94 33.91
CA LEU A 35 23.86 -23.77 33.13
C LEU A 35 22.48 -23.13 32.93
N THR A 36 21.94 -22.45 33.95
CA THR A 36 20.68 -21.72 33.81
C THR A 36 20.83 -20.50 32.91
N ARG A 37 21.96 -19.80 33.01
CA ARG A 37 22.28 -18.65 32.16
C ARG A 37 22.45 -19.04 30.68
N GLU A 38 23.13 -20.15 30.39
CA GLU A 38 23.29 -20.67 29.03
C GLU A 38 21.95 -21.02 28.39
N ARG A 39 21.08 -21.74 29.11
CA ARG A 39 19.73 -22.05 28.62
C ARG A 39 18.91 -20.80 28.37
N TRP A 40 19.00 -19.82 29.27
CA TRP A 40 18.30 -18.54 29.09
C TRP A 40 18.78 -17.82 27.84
N PHE A 41 20.09 -17.75 27.59
CA PHE A 41 20.65 -17.18 26.37
C PHE A 41 20.20 -17.94 25.12
N GLN A 42 20.18 -19.28 25.15
CA GLN A 42 19.70 -20.09 24.03
C GLN A 42 18.23 -19.77 23.72
N THR A 43 17.37 -19.69 24.73
CA THR A 43 15.97 -19.33 24.54
C THR A 43 15.81 -17.91 23.97
N GLN A 44 16.65 -16.96 24.39
CA GLN A 44 16.63 -15.61 23.82
C GLN A 44 17.09 -15.61 22.36
N LEU A 45 18.14 -16.35 22.02
CA LEU A 45 18.62 -16.47 20.64
C LEU A 45 17.57 -17.11 19.73
N GLU A 46 16.95 -18.21 20.17
CA GLU A 46 15.87 -18.85 19.41
C GLU A 46 14.65 -17.94 19.22
N ARG A 47 14.38 -17.07 20.19
CA ARG A 47 13.31 -16.08 20.07
C ARG A 47 13.70 -15.00 19.06
N LEU A 48 14.89 -14.44 19.18
CA LEU A 48 15.40 -13.40 18.28
C LEU A 48 15.46 -13.90 16.84
N GLU A 49 15.88 -15.15 16.64
CA GLU A 49 15.94 -15.78 15.32
C GLU A 49 14.55 -15.97 14.73
N ARG A 50 13.56 -16.38 15.53
CA ARG A 50 12.16 -16.46 15.08
C ARG A 50 11.59 -15.10 14.72
N GLU A 51 11.87 -14.08 15.52
CA GLU A 51 11.47 -12.70 15.24
C GLU A 51 12.12 -12.19 13.95
N HIS A 52 13.42 -12.46 13.75
CA HIS A 52 14.14 -12.11 12.52
C HIS A 52 13.55 -12.77 11.28
N ARG A 53 13.31 -14.09 11.31
CA ARG A 53 12.64 -14.80 10.20
C ARG A 53 11.22 -14.28 9.95
N GLY A 54 10.51 -13.90 11.01
CA GLY A 54 9.20 -13.26 10.90
C GLY A 54 9.27 -11.91 10.17
N LEU A 55 10.25 -11.08 10.51
CA LEU A 55 10.51 -9.81 9.85
C LEU A 55 10.93 -10.01 8.38
N GLU A 56 11.82 -10.95 8.08
CA GLU A 56 12.21 -11.28 6.70
C GLU A 56 11.00 -11.70 5.87
N SER A 57 10.13 -12.56 6.41
CA SER A 57 8.90 -12.97 5.74
C SER A 57 7.94 -11.80 5.53
N ALA A 58 7.80 -10.91 6.51
CA ALA A 58 6.97 -9.72 6.39
C ALA A 58 7.53 -8.77 5.32
N LEU A 59 8.85 -8.58 5.28
CA LEU A 59 9.54 -7.74 4.30
C LEU A 59 9.40 -8.30 2.88
N ALA A 60 9.54 -9.61 2.71
CA ALA A 60 9.28 -10.28 1.43
C ALA A 60 7.80 -10.15 1.00
N GLY A 61 6.87 -10.18 1.97
CA GLY A 61 5.46 -9.89 1.74
C GLY A 61 5.22 -8.45 1.26
N PHE A 62 5.87 -7.48 1.88
CA PHE A 62 5.84 -6.07 1.47
C PHE A 62 6.42 -5.86 0.08
N GLY A 63 7.53 -6.50 -0.27
CA GLY A 63 8.12 -6.43 -1.61
C GLY A 63 7.11 -6.84 -2.69
N ARG A 64 6.48 -8.01 -2.53
CA ARG A 64 5.42 -8.46 -3.47
C ARG A 64 4.22 -7.52 -3.52
N HIS A 65 3.87 -6.88 -2.41
CA HIS A 65 2.76 -5.94 -2.39
C HIS A 65 3.11 -4.63 -3.13
N ILE A 66 4.35 -4.16 -3.00
CA ILE A 66 4.86 -3.02 -3.75
C ILE A 66 4.88 -3.34 -5.25
N ASP A 67 5.39 -4.50 -5.66
CA ASP A 67 5.38 -4.93 -7.06
C ASP A 67 3.95 -4.92 -7.65
N GLN A 68 2.96 -5.39 -6.86
CA GLN A 68 1.56 -5.36 -7.28
C GLN A 68 0.99 -3.93 -7.37
N ILE A 69 1.42 -3.02 -6.49
CA ILE A 69 1.02 -1.61 -6.56
C ILE A 69 1.62 -0.98 -7.82
N ASP A 70 2.88 -1.24 -8.12
CA ASP A 70 3.55 -0.69 -9.30
C ASP A 70 2.85 -1.14 -10.59
N GLU A 71 2.50 -2.43 -10.72
CA GLU A 71 1.72 -2.94 -11.85
C GLU A 71 0.35 -2.24 -11.97
N ARG A 72 -0.34 -2.04 -10.84
CA ARG A 72 -1.61 -1.31 -10.83
C ARG A 72 -1.43 0.16 -11.22
N VAL A 73 -0.36 0.81 -10.79
CA VAL A 73 -0.07 2.20 -11.15
C VAL A 73 0.23 2.32 -12.64
N GLU A 74 0.99 1.39 -13.21
CA GLU A 74 1.29 1.34 -14.65
C GLU A 74 0.01 1.19 -15.47
N THR A 75 -0.83 0.19 -15.13
CA THR A 75 -2.12 0.00 -15.82
C THR A 75 -3.07 1.19 -15.67
N LEU A 76 -3.04 1.89 -14.53
CA LEU A 76 -3.81 3.12 -14.33
C LEU A 76 -3.27 4.25 -15.22
N GLY A 77 -1.95 4.37 -15.32
CA GLY A 77 -1.27 5.33 -16.18
C GLY A 77 -1.67 5.15 -17.64
N GLU A 78 -1.61 3.92 -18.16
CA GLU A 78 -2.04 3.59 -19.52
C GLU A 78 -3.50 3.97 -19.79
N ARG A 79 -4.40 3.67 -18.84
CA ARG A 79 -5.81 4.03 -18.94
C ARG A 79 -6.03 5.54 -18.96
N ILE A 80 -5.28 6.28 -18.16
CA ILE A 80 -5.34 7.75 -18.16
C ILE A 80 -4.84 8.30 -19.50
N THR A 81 -3.74 7.76 -20.05
CA THR A 81 -3.24 8.16 -21.37
C THR A 81 -4.28 7.88 -22.46
N GLN A 82 -4.92 6.72 -22.43
CA GLN A 82 -5.98 6.37 -23.38
C GLN A 82 -7.21 7.29 -23.25
N LEU A 83 -7.61 7.61 -22.01
CA LEU A 83 -8.71 8.55 -21.76
C LEU A 83 -8.37 9.95 -22.26
N ASN A 84 -7.16 10.45 -22.00
CA ASN A 84 -6.71 11.74 -22.50
C ASN A 84 -6.72 11.78 -24.02
N ALA A 85 -6.18 10.75 -24.69
CA ALA A 85 -6.22 10.66 -26.15
C ALA A 85 -7.66 10.68 -26.71
N ARG A 86 -8.60 10.05 -26.00
CA ARG A 86 -10.02 10.06 -26.38
C ARG A 86 -10.67 11.43 -26.15
N ILE A 87 -10.32 12.11 -25.06
CA ILE A 87 -10.78 13.48 -24.78
C ILE A 87 -10.24 14.43 -25.84
N ASP A 88 -8.95 14.33 -26.18
CA ASP A 88 -8.32 15.15 -27.21
C ASP A 88 -8.96 14.91 -28.58
N ALA A 89 -9.28 13.65 -28.92
CA ALA A 89 -9.98 13.32 -30.15
C ALA A 89 -11.40 13.91 -30.20
N VAL A 90 -12.14 13.87 -29.08
CA VAL A 90 -13.48 14.47 -28.98
C VAL A 90 -13.40 15.99 -29.05
N ALA A 91 -12.44 16.62 -28.37
CA ALA A 91 -12.23 18.06 -28.40
C ALA A 91 -11.87 18.54 -29.81
N ALA A 92 -11.05 17.79 -30.54
CA ALA A 92 -10.71 18.08 -31.93
C ALA A 92 -11.92 17.92 -32.89
N ASP A 93 -12.87 17.04 -32.57
CA ASP A 93 -14.11 16.87 -33.33
C ASP A 93 -15.13 17.99 -33.04
N ASP A 94 -15.22 18.43 -31.79
CA ASP A 94 -16.11 19.51 -31.32
C ASP A 94 -15.64 20.91 -31.77
N ASP A 95 -14.37 21.07 -32.14
CA ASP A 95 -13.80 22.28 -32.75
C ASP A 95 -14.21 22.48 -34.23
N GLN A 96 -15.05 21.60 -34.80
CA GLN A 96 -15.70 21.88 -36.09
C GLN A 96 -16.74 23.01 -35.91
N PRO A 97 -16.52 24.21 -36.51
CA PRO A 97 -17.34 25.41 -36.26
C PRO A 97 -18.79 25.30 -36.74
N GLY A 98 -19.18 24.19 -37.38
CA GLY A 98 -20.51 23.95 -37.93
C GLY A 98 -21.58 23.70 -36.86
N PHE A 99 -21.30 22.90 -35.83
CA PHE A 99 -22.33 22.42 -34.89
C PHE A 99 -22.89 23.55 -34.01
N GLY A 100 -22.01 24.43 -33.50
CA GLY A 100 -22.42 25.60 -32.73
C GLY A 100 -23.19 26.63 -33.56
N HIS A 101 -22.85 26.76 -34.85
CA HIS A 101 -23.58 27.65 -35.77
C HIS A 101 -24.95 27.08 -36.15
N ALA A 102 -25.02 25.78 -36.44
CA ALA A 102 -26.24 25.02 -36.69
C ALA A 102 -27.21 25.06 -35.50
N LEU A 103 -26.71 24.89 -34.27
CA LEU A 103 -27.51 24.98 -33.05
C LEU A 103 -28.17 26.36 -32.90
N ARG A 104 -27.42 27.43 -33.16
CA ARG A 104 -27.95 28.80 -33.12
C ARG A 104 -29.03 29.01 -34.19
N LEU A 105 -28.80 28.55 -35.41
CA LEU A 105 -29.75 28.70 -36.52
C LEU A 105 -31.03 27.85 -36.32
N ALA A 106 -30.89 26.63 -35.80
CA ALA A 106 -32.01 25.78 -35.42
C ALA A 106 -32.85 26.40 -34.29
N SER A 107 -32.22 27.04 -33.28
CA SER A 107 -32.93 27.74 -32.20
C SER A 107 -33.73 28.96 -32.67
N GLN A 108 -33.36 29.54 -33.82
CA GLN A 108 -34.08 30.65 -34.45
C GLN A 108 -35.23 30.16 -35.36
N GLY A 109 -35.37 28.84 -35.56
CA GLY A 109 -36.41 28.24 -36.39
C GLY A 109 -36.28 28.52 -37.88
N ARG A 110 -35.08 28.91 -38.34
CA ARG A 110 -34.85 29.41 -39.71
C ARG A 110 -34.25 28.38 -40.67
N VAL A 111 -33.98 27.16 -40.21
CA VAL A 111 -33.25 26.15 -40.98
C VAL A 111 -34.00 24.83 -40.95
N SER A 112 -34.04 24.15 -42.10
CA SER A 112 -34.70 22.85 -42.27
C SER A 112 -33.75 21.67 -41.95
N VAL A 113 -34.32 20.47 -41.75
CA VAL A 113 -33.53 19.25 -41.46
C VAL A 113 -32.54 18.95 -42.60
N ASP A 114 -32.96 19.13 -43.86
CA ASP A 114 -32.11 18.87 -45.03
C ASP A 114 -30.94 19.87 -45.12
N GLU A 115 -31.19 21.14 -44.80
CA GLU A 115 -30.18 22.21 -44.81
C GLU A 115 -29.17 22.05 -43.64
N LEU A 116 -29.59 21.51 -42.50
CA LEU A 116 -28.71 21.11 -41.40
C LEU A 116 -27.76 19.97 -41.79
N ILE A 117 -28.23 19.03 -42.61
CA ILE A 117 -27.44 17.87 -43.07
C ILE A 117 -26.46 18.30 -44.16
N GLU A 118 -26.92 19.11 -45.13
CA GLU A 118 -26.14 19.49 -46.31
C GLU A 118 -25.09 20.57 -46.04
N ASP A 119 -25.45 21.64 -45.30
CA ASP A 119 -24.54 22.79 -45.07
C ASP A 119 -23.67 22.64 -43.82
N PHE A 120 -24.12 21.88 -42.82
CA PHE A 120 -23.43 21.74 -41.53
C PHE A 120 -22.87 20.33 -41.29
N GLY A 121 -23.07 19.40 -42.22
CA GLY A 121 -22.54 18.03 -42.15
C GLY A 121 -23.11 17.21 -41.00
N LEU A 122 -24.27 17.60 -40.46
CA LEU A 122 -24.94 16.89 -39.36
C LEU A 122 -25.49 15.54 -39.83
N SER A 123 -25.46 14.54 -38.96
CA SER A 123 -26.18 13.30 -39.26
C SER A 123 -27.70 13.55 -39.26
N GLU A 124 -28.45 12.78 -40.05
CA GLU A 124 -29.92 12.88 -40.10
C GLU A 124 -30.57 12.76 -38.72
N SER A 125 -30.00 11.91 -37.87
CA SER A 125 -30.37 11.75 -36.46
C SER A 125 -30.13 13.01 -35.62
N GLU A 126 -28.99 13.70 -35.79
CA GLU A 126 -28.66 14.91 -35.04
C GLU A 126 -29.49 16.11 -35.52
N ALA A 127 -29.69 16.25 -36.82
CA ALA A 127 -30.51 17.32 -37.40
C ALA A 127 -31.99 17.20 -36.95
N ARG A 128 -32.54 15.98 -36.93
CA ARG A 128 -33.90 15.74 -36.39
C ARG A 128 -33.99 16.01 -34.90
N LEU A 129 -32.99 15.60 -34.12
CA LEU A 129 -32.97 15.82 -32.67
C LEU A 129 -32.92 17.32 -32.36
N LEU A 130 -32.08 18.09 -33.06
CA LEU A 130 -31.98 19.54 -32.92
C LEU A 130 -33.29 20.25 -33.25
N MET A 131 -33.97 19.83 -34.33
CA MET A 131 -35.28 20.37 -34.69
C MET A 131 -36.39 20.00 -33.69
N GLN A 132 -36.30 18.82 -33.08
CA GLN A 132 -37.27 18.36 -32.07
C GLN A 132 -37.07 19.06 -30.72
N VAL A 133 -35.82 19.32 -30.33
CA VAL A 133 -35.48 20.03 -29.09
C VAL A 133 -35.79 21.53 -29.18
N ASN A 134 -35.58 22.15 -30.34
CA ASN A 134 -35.85 23.59 -30.56
C ASN A 134 -37.26 23.90 -31.08
N ARG A 135 -38.15 22.90 -31.24
CA ARG A 135 -39.52 23.15 -31.66
C ARG A 135 -40.21 24.01 -30.58
N PRO A 136 -40.71 25.22 -30.91
CA PRO A 136 -41.39 26.05 -29.93
C PRO A 136 -42.59 25.29 -29.38
N GLU A 137 -42.82 25.35 -28.06
CA GLU A 137 -43.82 24.58 -27.31
C GLU A 137 -45.29 24.78 -27.77
N GLU A 138 -45.56 25.52 -28.84
CA GLU A 138 -46.91 25.75 -29.36
C GLU A 138 -47.57 24.49 -29.93
N ASP A 139 -46.80 23.51 -30.41
CA ASP A 139 -47.35 22.25 -30.95
C ASP A 139 -47.65 21.18 -29.88
N ARG A 140 -47.18 21.34 -28.62
CA ARG A 140 -47.47 20.37 -27.53
C ARG A 140 -48.88 20.47 -26.98
N ARG A 141 -49.64 21.52 -27.35
CA ARG A 141 -51.01 21.77 -26.85
C ARG A 141 -52.12 21.17 -27.71
N PHE A 142 -51.81 20.56 -28.84
CA PHE A 142 -52.80 19.93 -29.72
C PHE A 142 -52.36 18.52 -30.12
N SER A 143 -52.54 17.57 -29.21
CA SER A 143 -52.88 16.20 -29.61
C SER A 143 -53.90 15.65 -28.62
N PRO A 144 -55.08 15.19 -29.08
CA PRO A 144 -56.03 14.44 -28.25
C PRO A 144 -55.49 13.07 -27.82
#